data_AF-A0A3Q3GXA5-F1
#
_entry.id   AF-A0A3Q3GXA5-F1
#
_cell.length_a   1.000
_cell.length_b   1.000
_cell.length_c   1.000
_cell.angle_alpha   90.00
_cell.angle_beta   90.00
_cell.angle_gamma   90.00
#
_symmetry.space_group_name_H-M   'P 1'
#
loop_
_entity.id
_entity.type
_entity.pdbx_description
1 polymer ?
#
loop_
_entity_poly.entity_id
_entity_poly.type
_entity_poly.pdbx_seq_one_letter_code
_entity_poly.pdbx_strand_id
1 'polypeptide(L)'
;GQYRVSSSSQPITASPGDDVILRCHVKPEYNVRALTIEWSRSGTLDRPWEVEGEEEDYVHLYRNQKDNEDGKIRAYINRTDLLKDSLRHGNVSLKIKNVTVDDQGTYRCFIPKLSSRVWRGREAFVTLKVLEPNFGRTTESSPVLTTPEPIDQINVQSDRHRHFLWISVVTVCFIAILGGVVLTLLKLKCGEQNVKQTEKKSVDALLQRKALSV
;
A
#
# COMPACT_ATOMS: atom_id res chain seq x y z
N GLY A 1 13.54 -19.22 15.91
CA GLY A 1 13.80 -18.72 17.28
C GLY A 1 12.51 -18.16 17.86
N GLN A 2 12.52 -17.70 19.10
CA GLN A 2 11.43 -16.89 19.66
C GLN A 2 11.85 -15.42 19.62
N TYR A 3 12.07 -14.89 18.41
CA TYR A 3 12.41 -13.48 18.23
C TYR A 3 11.14 -12.64 18.15
N ARG A 4 11.19 -11.44 18.70
CA ARG A 4 10.13 -10.44 18.53
C ARG A 4 10.71 -9.06 18.35
N VAL A 5 10.06 -8.26 17.51
CA VAL A 5 10.29 -6.82 17.45
C VAL A 5 9.61 -6.17 18.65
N SER A 6 10.26 -5.17 19.23
CA SER A 6 9.75 -4.41 20.36
C SER A 6 10.07 -2.94 20.20
N SER A 7 9.18 -2.10 20.73
CA SER A 7 9.31 -0.65 20.79
C SER A 7 8.83 -0.14 22.15
N SER A 8 9.05 1.15 22.41
CA SER A 8 8.44 1.84 23.54
C SER A 8 6.94 2.06 23.28
N SER A 9 6.09 1.83 24.29
CA SER A 9 4.69 2.24 24.26
C SER A 9 4.49 3.74 24.48
N GLN A 10 5.46 4.40 25.11
CA GLN A 10 5.41 5.84 25.32
C GLN A 10 5.72 6.59 24.01
N PRO A 11 4.93 7.61 23.66
CA PRO A 11 5.20 8.46 22.52
C PRO A 11 6.55 9.17 22.65
N ILE A 12 7.24 9.34 21.53
CA ILE A 12 8.43 10.17 21.42
C ILE A 12 7.96 11.59 21.10
N THR A 13 8.53 12.58 21.77
CA THR A 13 8.21 13.99 21.56
C THR A 13 9.39 14.69 20.89
N ALA A 14 9.13 15.57 19.93
CA ALA A 14 10.13 16.37 19.24
C ALA A 14 9.57 17.75 18.91
N SER A 15 10.43 18.75 18.82
CA SER A 15 10.07 20.07 18.29
C SER A 15 10.30 20.10 16.77
N PRO A 16 9.62 20.99 16.03
CA PRO A 16 9.94 21.22 14.63
C PRO A 16 11.42 21.59 14.45
N GLY A 17 12.10 20.95 13.51
CA GLY A 17 13.53 21.11 13.26
C GLY A 17 14.43 20.10 13.96
N ASP A 18 13.94 19.38 14.97
CA ASP A 18 14.74 18.38 15.69
C ASP A 18 15.06 17.15 14.82
N ASP A 19 16.15 16.47 15.17
CA ASP A 19 16.41 15.11 14.73
C ASP A 19 15.88 14.13 15.77
N VAL A 20 15.09 13.12 15.36
CA VAL A 20 14.48 12.14 16.27
C VAL A 20 14.89 10.72 15.93
N ILE A 21 14.97 9.86 16.95
CA ILE A 21 15.22 8.42 16.79
C ILE A 21 13.98 7.64 17.21
N LEU A 22 13.31 7.03 16.24
CA LEU A 22 12.21 6.10 16.47
C LEU A 22 12.79 4.74 16.90
N ARG A 23 12.66 4.44 18.20
CA ARG A 23 13.28 3.28 18.82
C ARG A 23 12.54 1.98 18.50
N CYS A 24 13.25 1.03 17.88
CA CYS A 24 12.75 -0.31 17.56
C CYS A 24 13.90 -1.33 17.64
N HIS A 25 13.67 -2.48 18.27
CA HIS A 25 14.70 -3.51 18.46
C HIS A 25 14.14 -4.92 18.57
N VAL A 26 14.93 -5.89 18.15
CA VAL A 26 14.63 -7.32 18.24
C VAL A 26 15.06 -7.87 19.61
N LYS A 27 14.20 -8.69 20.21
CA LYS A 27 14.48 -9.44 21.44
C LYS A 27 14.33 -10.95 21.22
N PRO A 28 15.24 -11.79 21.74
CA PRO A 28 16.57 -11.42 22.24
C PRO A 28 17.45 -10.82 21.12
N GLU A 29 18.57 -10.19 21.50
CA GLU A 29 19.49 -9.59 20.53
C GLU A 29 19.99 -10.62 19.52
N TYR A 30 19.99 -10.23 18.26
CA TYR A 30 20.40 -11.08 17.15
C TYR A 30 20.79 -10.19 15.96
N ASN A 31 21.77 -10.64 15.18
CA ASN A 31 22.26 -9.92 14.01
C ASN A 31 21.22 -9.92 12.87
N VAL A 32 20.54 -8.79 12.71
CA VAL A 32 19.52 -8.57 11.67
C VAL A 32 20.09 -7.93 10.40
N ARG A 33 21.41 -7.72 10.29
CA ARG A 33 22.03 -6.98 9.18
C ARG A 33 21.69 -7.54 7.80
N ALA A 34 21.49 -8.85 7.69
CA ALA A 34 21.13 -9.52 6.44
C ALA A 34 19.62 -9.54 6.15
N LEU A 35 18.78 -9.06 7.06
CA LEU A 35 17.32 -9.04 6.90
C LEU A 35 16.84 -7.76 6.23
N THR A 36 15.66 -7.84 5.61
CA THR A 36 14.90 -6.66 5.19
C THR A 36 14.29 -5.98 6.41
N ILE A 37 14.41 -4.65 6.47
CA ILE A 37 13.81 -3.81 7.50
C ILE A 37 12.95 -2.77 6.80
N GLU A 38 11.68 -2.71 7.17
CA GLU A 38 10.68 -1.83 6.60
C GLU A 38 10.17 -0.87 7.68
N TRP A 39 10.25 0.42 7.39
CA TRP A 39 9.57 1.46 8.15
C TRP A 39 8.49 2.08 7.29
N SER A 40 7.25 2.10 7.77
CA SER A 40 6.10 2.72 7.11
C SER A 40 5.26 3.53 8.09
N ARG A 41 4.34 4.37 7.60
CA ARG A 41 3.30 4.98 8.43
C ARG A 41 2.23 3.92 8.71
N SER A 42 1.69 3.85 9.93
CA SER A 42 0.67 2.84 10.25
C SER A 42 -0.63 3.03 9.46
N GLY A 43 -0.97 4.27 9.08
CA GLY A 43 -2.19 4.60 8.32
C GLY A 43 -2.16 4.24 6.83
N THR A 44 -1.05 3.74 6.29
CA THR A 44 -1.01 3.23 4.91
C THR A 44 -1.50 1.79 4.80
N LEU A 45 -1.60 1.06 5.91
CA LEU A 45 -2.03 -0.34 5.94
C LEU A 45 -3.55 -0.52 6.00
N ASP A 46 -4.29 0.53 6.36
CA ASP A 46 -5.76 0.53 6.38
C ASP A 46 -6.35 1.04 5.06
N ARG A 47 -5.53 1.38 4.05
CA ARG A 47 -6.04 1.71 2.72
C ARG A 47 -6.57 0.41 2.09
N PRO A 48 -7.87 0.33 1.75
CA PRO A 48 -8.39 -0.80 1.00
C PRO A 48 -7.58 -0.96 -0.29
N TRP A 49 -7.26 -2.22 -0.58
CA TRP A 49 -6.62 -2.72 -1.80
C TRP A 49 -6.98 -1.90 -3.05
N GLU A 50 -5.95 -1.49 -3.80
CA GLU A 50 -6.02 -0.80 -5.11
C GLU A 50 -6.43 0.69 -5.09
N VAL A 51 -5.48 1.56 -4.73
CA VAL A 51 -5.26 2.75 -5.57
C VAL A 51 -4.02 2.42 -6.40
N GLU A 52 -4.23 1.82 -7.57
CA GLU A 52 -3.16 1.67 -8.58
C GLU A 52 -2.58 3.06 -8.88
N GLY A 53 -1.37 3.33 -8.39
CA GLY A 53 -0.60 4.53 -8.74
C GLY A 53 0.08 5.29 -7.61
N GLU A 54 -0.19 5.01 -6.33
CA GLU A 54 0.63 5.53 -5.23
C GLU A 54 1.65 4.47 -4.79
N GLU A 55 2.79 4.41 -5.50
CA GLU A 55 3.88 3.45 -5.25
C GLU A 55 4.72 3.77 -3.99
N GLU A 56 4.32 4.74 -3.17
CA GLU A 56 5.10 5.27 -2.04
C GLU A 56 4.60 4.76 -0.68
N ASP A 57 5.12 3.61 -0.23
CA ASP A 57 4.71 2.96 1.02
C ASP A 57 5.71 3.11 2.18
N TYR A 58 6.96 3.45 1.90
CA TYR A 58 8.05 3.37 2.87
C TYR A 58 8.53 4.73 3.35
N VAL A 59 8.63 4.88 4.66
CA VAL A 59 9.42 5.94 5.32
C VAL A 59 10.92 5.65 5.15
N HIS A 60 11.29 4.37 5.26
CA HIS A 60 12.63 3.88 5.01
C HIS A 60 12.61 2.39 4.67
N LEU A 61 13.39 1.98 3.68
CA LEU A 61 13.55 0.58 3.29
C LEU A 61 15.04 0.22 3.33
N TYR A 62 15.36 -0.85 4.05
CA TYR A 62 16.69 -1.45 4.04
C TYR A 62 16.57 -2.88 3.54
N ARG A 63 17.24 -3.20 2.43
CA ARG A 63 17.19 -4.50 1.77
C ARG A 63 18.53 -4.79 1.10
N ASN A 64 18.90 -6.07 1.02
CA ASN A 64 20.18 -6.50 0.42
C ASN A 64 21.39 -5.77 1.02
N GLN A 65 21.33 -5.50 2.33
CA GLN A 65 22.36 -4.85 3.13
C GLN A 65 22.67 -3.38 2.79
N LYS A 66 21.70 -2.69 2.16
CA LYS A 66 21.79 -1.27 1.82
C LYS A 66 20.44 -0.59 2.01
N ASP A 67 20.47 0.74 2.05
CA ASP A 67 19.24 1.53 2.00
C ASP A 67 18.73 1.52 0.56
N ASN A 68 17.41 1.46 0.42
CA ASN A 68 16.70 1.43 -0.86
C ASN A 68 15.76 2.62 -0.92
N GLU A 69 15.70 3.26 -2.09
CA GLU A 69 14.77 4.37 -2.36
C GLU A 69 13.47 3.89 -3.02
N ASP A 70 13.38 2.60 -3.36
CA ASP A 70 12.22 2.00 -4.01
C ASP A 70 10.95 2.17 -3.14
N GLY A 71 9.94 2.83 -3.70
CA GLY A 71 8.67 3.10 -3.03
C GLY A 71 8.79 3.94 -1.75
N LYS A 72 9.85 4.75 -1.63
CA LYS A 72 10.02 5.66 -0.49
C LYS A 72 9.18 6.90 -0.68
N ILE A 73 8.45 7.27 0.37
CA ILE A 73 7.64 8.49 0.42
C ILE A 73 8.55 9.71 0.27
N ARG A 74 8.24 10.59 -0.70
CA ARG A 74 9.09 11.75 -1.08
C ARG A 74 9.51 12.60 0.10
N ALA A 75 8.59 12.82 1.05
CA ALA A 75 8.84 13.63 2.25
C ALA A 75 9.97 13.09 3.15
N TYR A 76 10.43 11.85 2.98
CA TYR A 76 11.49 11.23 3.78
C TYR A 76 12.81 11.01 3.04
N ILE A 77 12.86 11.32 1.73
CA ILE A 77 14.09 11.25 0.95
C ILE A 77 15.16 12.12 1.61
N ASN A 78 16.38 11.59 1.76
CA ASN A 78 17.52 12.23 2.45
C ASN A 78 17.31 12.63 3.92
N ARG A 79 16.15 12.32 4.51
CA ARG A 79 15.83 12.64 5.91
C ARG A 79 15.90 11.42 6.83
N THR A 80 15.95 10.20 6.29
CA THR A 80 15.88 8.97 7.10
C THR A 80 17.11 8.10 6.97
N ASP A 81 17.60 7.59 8.10
CA ASP A 81 18.77 6.71 8.18
C ASP A 81 18.57 5.63 9.26
N LEU A 82 19.00 4.40 8.98
CA LEU A 82 19.19 3.38 10.02
C LEU A 82 20.56 3.50 10.69
N LEU A 83 20.60 3.16 11.98
CA LEU A 83 21.86 2.99 12.71
C LEU A 83 22.53 1.66 12.32
N LYS A 84 23.20 1.62 11.18
CA LYS A 84 23.72 0.40 10.51
C LYS A 84 24.61 -0.47 11.40
N ASP A 85 25.45 0.12 12.24
CA ASP A 85 26.34 -0.62 13.14
C ASP A 85 25.56 -1.36 14.24
N SER A 86 24.42 -0.81 14.64
CA SER A 86 23.55 -1.36 15.68
C SER A 86 22.70 -2.54 15.19
N LEU A 87 22.61 -2.77 13.87
CA LEU A 87 21.92 -3.92 13.28
C LEU A 87 22.53 -5.26 13.71
N ARG A 88 23.82 -5.29 14.05
CA ARG A 88 24.49 -6.50 14.56
C ARG A 88 23.94 -6.96 15.91
N HIS A 89 23.32 -6.04 16.65
CA HIS A 89 22.75 -6.26 17.98
C HIS A 89 21.20 -6.23 17.95
N GLY A 90 20.59 -6.29 16.76
CA GLY A 90 19.13 -6.31 16.62
C GLY A 90 18.45 -4.95 16.80
N ASN A 91 19.19 -3.86 16.92
CA ASN A 91 18.64 -2.51 17.00
C ASN A 91 18.40 -1.97 15.58
N VAL A 92 17.12 -1.79 15.24
CA VAL A 92 16.63 -1.35 13.93
C VAL A 92 15.98 0.04 14.00
N SER A 93 16.42 0.84 14.97
CA SER A 93 15.89 2.19 15.19
C SER A 93 16.15 3.10 13.99
N LEU A 94 15.15 3.92 13.67
CA LEU A 94 15.19 4.84 12.54
C LEU A 94 15.46 6.26 13.02
N LYS A 95 16.43 6.94 12.42
CA LYS A 95 16.61 8.38 12.56
C LYS A 95 15.78 9.11 11.52
N ILE A 96 15.02 10.12 11.92
CA ILE A 96 14.36 11.09 11.03
C ILE A 96 14.96 12.47 11.32
N LYS A 97 15.43 13.15 10.28
CA LYS A 97 16.09 14.46 10.37
C LYS A 97 15.12 15.60 10.09
N ASN A 98 15.35 16.74 10.75
CA ASN A 98 14.61 17.99 10.54
C ASN A 98 13.09 17.75 10.59
N VAL A 99 12.59 17.26 11.73
CA VAL A 99 11.19 16.87 11.94
C VAL A 99 10.24 18.05 11.65
N THR A 100 9.14 17.78 10.96
CA THR A 100 8.06 18.73 10.70
C THR A 100 6.78 18.30 11.41
N VAL A 101 5.78 19.19 11.50
CA VAL A 101 4.47 18.86 12.08
C VAL A 101 3.81 17.68 11.34
N ASP A 102 4.01 17.58 10.02
CA ASP A 102 3.50 16.49 9.20
C ASP A 102 4.10 15.13 9.57
N ASP A 103 5.29 15.09 10.18
CA ASP A 103 5.90 13.86 10.68
C ASP A 103 5.16 13.27 11.89
N GLN A 104 4.28 14.02 12.53
CA GLN A 104 3.46 13.51 13.62
C GLN A 104 2.65 12.28 13.19
N GLY A 105 2.65 11.24 14.03
CA GLY A 105 1.81 10.06 13.84
C GLY A 105 2.48 8.77 14.31
N THR A 106 1.89 7.65 13.92
CA THR A 106 2.38 6.32 14.26
C THR A 106 3.11 5.68 13.09
N TYR A 107 4.26 5.12 13.39
CA TYR A 107 5.16 4.44 12.47
C TYR A 107 5.18 2.95 12.80
N ARG A 108 5.25 2.12 11.77
CA ARG A 108 5.42 0.67 11.88
C ARG A 108 6.85 0.30 11.51
N CYS A 109 7.48 -0.47 12.37
CA CYS A 109 8.76 -1.12 12.17
C CYS A 109 8.48 -2.60 11.91
N PHE A 110 8.80 -3.12 10.72
CA PHE A 110 8.48 -4.48 10.30
C PHE A 110 9.72 -5.21 9.75
N ILE A 111 9.88 -6.47 10.14
CA ILE A 111 10.98 -7.34 9.69
C ILE A 111 10.36 -8.63 9.11
N PRO A 112 10.04 -8.68 7.80
CA PRO A 112 9.21 -9.75 7.23
C PRO A 112 9.74 -11.16 7.46
N LYS A 113 11.07 -11.31 7.35
CA LYS A 113 11.79 -12.58 7.47
C LYS A 113 12.31 -12.86 8.88
N LEU A 114 11.86 -12.11 9.90
CA LEU A 114 12.21 -12.42 11.28
C LEU A 114 11.61 -13.77 11.71
N SER A 115 12.43 -14.63 12.28
CA SER A 115 12.02 -15.94 12.80
C SER A 115 11.24 -15.80 14.11
N SER A 116 9.98 -15.37 14.01
CA SER A 116 9.01 -15.30 15.11
C SER A 116 7.96 -16.40 14.99
N ARG A 117 7.60 -17.01 16.13
CA ARG A 117 6.49 -17.99 16.22
C ARG A 117 5.11 -17.33 16.07
N VAL A 118 5.02 -16.06 16.42
CA VAL A 118 3.78 -15.26 16.33
C VAL A 118 3.95 -14.26 15.20
N TRP A 119 3.00 -14.19 14.28
CA TRP A 119 3.08 -13.26 13.14
C TRP A 119 3.27 -11.80 13.61
N ARG A 120 2.48 -11.36 14.60
CA ARG A 120 2.63 -10.03 15.25
C ARG A 120 3.97 -9.80 15.94
N GLY A 121 4.76 -10.83 16.18
CA GLY A 121 6.12 -10.68 16.71
C GLY A 121 7.10 -10.08 15.70
N ARG A 122 6.73 -9.90 14.43
CA ARG A 122 7.61 -9.34 13.40
C ARG A 122 7.51 -7.83 13.24
N GLU A 123 6.61 -7.19 13.99
CA GLU A 123 6.34 -5.76 13.90
C GLU A 123 6.27 -5.10 15.27
N ALA A 124 6.51 -3.80 15.29
CA ALA A 124 6.22 -2.94 16.43
C ALA A 124 5.82 -1.54 15.94
N PHE A 125 5.17 -0.78 16.80
CA PHE A 125 4.66 0.56 16.48
C PHE A 125 5.31 1.62 17.36
N VAL A 126 5.64 2.77 16.79
CA VAL A 126 6.24 3.91 17.48
C VAL A 126 5.42 5.16 17.17
N THR A 127 4.98 5.89 18.18
CA THR A 127 4.27 7.14 18.01
C THR A 127 5.20 8.33 18.18
N LEU A 128 5.24 9.23 17.19
CA LEU A 128 5.89 10.53 17.25
C LEU A 128 4.84 11.61 17.47
N LYS A 129 5.05 12.45 18.48
CA LYS A 129 4.29 13.68 18.74
C LYS A 129 5.19 14.87 18.47
N VAL A 130 4.72 15.81 17.68
CA VAL A 130 5.47 17.03 17.37
C VAL A 130 4.86 18.16 18.19
N LEU A 131 5.69 18.84 18.96
CA LEU A 131 5.24 19.98 19.75
C LEU A 131 4.82 21.09 18.78
N GLU A 132 3.63 21.64 18.97
CA GLU A 132 3.21 22.80 18.20
C GLU A 132 4.20 23.95 18.49
N PRO A 133 4.71 24.65 17.47
CA PRO A 133 5.45 25.87 17.72
C PRO A 133 4.52 26.82 18.47
N ASN A 134 4.97 27.37 19.60
CA ASN A 134 4.24 28.40 20.35
C ASN A 134 4.12 29.66 19.47
N PHE A 135 3.20 29.65 18.52
CA PHE A 135 2.92 30.76 17.63
C PHE A 135 2.01 31.74 18.38
N GLY A 136 2.64 32.61 19.17
CA GLY A 136 2.01 33.78 19.77
C GLY A 136 1.24 33.52 21.07
N ARG A 137 1.89 33.71 22.21
CA ARG A 137 1.19 34.29 23.38
C ARG A 137 1.55 35.77 23.47
N THR A 138 1.09 36.55 22.49
CA THR A 138 0.95 38.00 22.67
C THR A 138 -0.47 38.21 23.16
N THR A 139 -0.60 38.42 24.47
CA THR A 139 -1.84 38.88 25.09
C THR A 139 -1.92 40.37 24.84
N GLU A 140 -2.72 40.79 23.86
CA GLU A 140 -3.22 42.17 23.80
C GLU A 140 -4.69 42.16 23.43
N SER A 141 -5.48 42.52 24.43
CA SER A 141 -6.92 42.71 24.43
C SER A 141 -7.30 44.03 23.77
N SER A 142 -8.05 44.00 22.66
CA SER A 142 -9.27 44.81 22.44
C SER A 142 -9.75 44.78 20.97
N PRO A 143 -11.05 45.06 20.72
CA PRO A 143 -11.77 44.52 19.58
C PRO A 143 -11.78 45.50 18.39
N VAL A 144 -11.75 44.96 17.17
CA VAL A 144 -12.19 45.69 15.97
C VAL A 144 -13.22 44.84 15.24
N LEU A 145 -14.44 45.34 15.29
CA LEU A 145 -15.57 44.94 14.48
C LEU A 145 -15.28 45.29 13.02
N THR A 146 -15.23 44.30 12.13
CA THR A 146 -15.53 44.53 10.71
C THR A 146 -16.07 43.25 10.06
N THR A 147 -17.33 43.33 9.64
CA THR A 147 -18.05 42.42 8.75
C THR A 147 -17.35 42.31 7.38
N PRO A 148 -17.40 41.14 6.73
CA PRO A 148 -17.83 41.16 5.32
C PRO A 148 -18.81 40.01 4.96
N GLU A 149 -19.92 40.43 4.33
CA GLU A 149 -20.78 39.86 3.26
C GLU A 149 -21.02 38.32 3.05
N PRO A 150 -22.15 37.95 2.41
CA PRO A 150 -22.85 36.68 2.63
C PRO A 150 -22.24 35.50 1.86
N ILE A 151 -22.29 34.32 2.49
CA ILE A 151 -21.88 33.05 1.88
C ILE A 151 -23.01 32.56 0.96
N ASP A 152 -22.72 32.47 -0.34
CA ASP A 152 -23.55 31.74 -1.31
C ASP A 152 -23.69 30.27 -0.89
N GLN A 153 -24.93 29.86 -0.60
CA GLN A 153 -25.27 28.46 -0.39
C GLN A 153 -25.28 27.73 -1.74
N ILE A 154 -24.10 27.24 -2.16
CA ILE A 154 -24.07 26.22 -3.22
C ILE A 154 -24.62 24.93 -2.61
N ASN A 155 -25.86 24.63 -2.99
CA ASN A 155 -26.59 23.41 -2.69
C ASN A 155 -25.77 22.16 -3.08
N VAL A 156 -24.99 21.60 -2.15
CA VAL A 156 -24.43 20.24 -2.28
C VAL A 156 -25.53 19.24 -1.95
N GLN A 157 -26.59 19.26 -2.76
CA GLN A 157 -27.62 18.24 -2.73
C GLN A 157 -27.78 17.72 -4.15
N SER A 158 -27.54 16.42 -4.27
CA SER A 158 -27.84 15.59 -5.43
C SER A 158 -26.80 15.53 -6.55
N ASP A 159 -25.67 14.85 -6.29
CA ASP A 159 -25.04 14.08 -7.38
C ASP A 159 -24.48 12.70 -6.97
N ARG A 160 -24.99 12.14 -5.87
CA ARG A 160 -24.65 10.77 -5.45
C ARG A 160 -25.44 9.71 -6.24
N HIS A 161 -26.66 10.01 -6.68
CA HIS A 161 -27.53 9.02 -7.34
C HIS A 161 -27.28 8.90 -8.85
N ARG A 162 -26.86 9.98 -9.52
CA ARG A 162 -26.53 9.97 -10.95
C ARG A 162 -25.27 9.14 -11.25
N HIS A 163 -24.30 9.13 -10.32
CA HIS A 163 -23.05 8.38 -10.45
C HIS A 163 -23.21 6.86 -10.21
N PHE A 164 -24.02 6.45 -9.22
CA PHE A 164 -24.31 5.02 -8.98
C PHE A 164 -25.08 4.38 -10.13
N LEU A 165 -26.06 5.10 -10.71
CA LEU A 165 -26.78 4.62 -11.89
C LEU A 165 -25.83 4.49 -13.09
N TRP A 166 -24.93 5.45 -13.30
CA TRP A 166 -23.97 5.38 -14.41
C TRP A 166 -22.97 4.22 -14.27
N ILE A 167 -22.44 3.98 -13.07
CA ILE A 167 -21.56 2.82 -12.78
C ILE A 167 -22.31 1.49 -13.02
N SER A 168 -23.58 1.39 -12.60
CA SER A 168 -24.38 0.19 -12.82
C SER A 168 -24.63 -0.09 -14.31
N VAL A 169 -24.81 0.94 -15.14
CA VAL A 169 -24.99 0.78 -16.60
C VAL A 169 -23.70 0.33 -17.26
N VAL A 170 -22.55 0.94 -16.92
CA VAL A 170 -21.25 0.58 -17.50
C VAL A 170 -20.86 -0.85 -17.15
N THR A 171 -21.08 -1.27 -15.90
CA THR A 171 -20.78 -2.65 -15.46
C THR A 171 -21.68 -3.68 -16.15
N VAL A 172 -22.98 -3.40 -16.30
CA VAL A 172 -23.90 -4.29 -17.04
C VAL A 172 -23.52 -4.40 -18.51
N CYS A 173 -23.15 -3.28 -19.16
CA CYS A 173 -22.66 -3.28 -20.53
C CYS A 173 -21.38 -4.13 -20.68
N PHE A 174 -20.43 -3.99 -19.75
CA PHE A 174 -19.18 -4.76 -19.79
C PHE A 174 -19.43 -6.27 -19.62
N ILE A 175 -20.30 -6.67 -18.70
CA ILE A 175 -20.69 -8.08 -18.51
C ILE A 175 -21.38 -8.63 -19.77
N ALA A 176 -22.26 -7.86 -20.40
CA ALA A 176 -22.93 -8.26 -21.64
C ALA A 176 -21.93 -8.41 -22.81
N ILE A 177 -20.94 -7.51 -22.91
CA ILE A 177 -19.88 -7.58 -23.92
C ILE A 177 -19.00 -8.80 -23.67
N LEU A 178 -18.52 -9.02 -22.45
CA LEU A 178 -17.71 -10.19 -22.11
C LEU A 178 -18.48 -11.50 -22.36
N GLY A 179 -19.74 -11.57 -21.95
CA GLY A 179 -20.61 -12.72 -22.22
C GLY A 179 -20.81 -12.96 -23.71
N GLY A 180 -21.05 -11.91 -24.49
CA GLY A 180 -21.17 -11.98 -25.95
C GLY A 180 -19.88 -12.45 -26.65
N VAL A 181 -18.73 -11.93 -26.22
CA VAL A 181 -17.41 -12.34 -26.73
C VAL A 181 -17.14 -13.80 -26.40
N VAL A 182 -17.34 -14.22 -25.15
CA VAL A 182 -17.17 -15.62 -24.73
C VAL A 182 -18.10 -16.54 -25.52
N LEU A 183 -19.37 -16.17 -25.70
CA LEU A 183 -20.33 -16.95 -26.48
C LEU A 183 -19.91 -17.05 -27.96
N THR A 184 -19.37 -15.98 -28.53
CA THR A 184 -18.87 -15.94 -29.91
C THR A 184 -17.63 -16.84 -30.05
N LEU A 185 -16.70 -16.78 -29.10
CA LEU A 185 -15.52 -17.65 -29.05
C LEU A 185 -15.92 -19.12 -28.89
N LEU A 186 -16.92 -19.43 -28.04
CA LEU A 186 -17.45 -20.79 -27.89
C LEU A 186 -18.13 -21.27 -29.18
N LYS A 187 -18.88 -20.42 -29.88
CA LYS A 187 -19.46 -20.76 -31.18
C LYS A 187 -18.40 -21.00 -32.25
N LEU A 188 -17.36 -20.16 -32.31
CA LEU A 188 -16.22 -20.36 -33.22
C LEU A 188 -15.51 -21.68 -32.91
N LYS A 189 -15.26 -21.96 -31.62
CA LYS A 189 -14.62 -23.21 -31.20
C LYS A 189 -15.48 -24.43 -31.51
N CYS A 190 -16.80 -24.35 -31.28
CA CYS A 190 -17.75 -25.41 -31.62
C CYS A 190 -17.85 -25.64 -33.14
N GLY A 191 -17.87 -24.55 -33.93
CA GLY A 191 -17.83 -24.61 -35.38
C GLY A 191 -16.57 -25.30 -35.91
N GLU A 192 -15.40 -24.94 -35.38
CA GLU A 192 -14.11 -25.56 -35.73
C GLU A 192 -14.12 -27.08 -35.45
N GLN A 193 -14.69 -27.51 -34.32
CA GLN A 193 -14.81 -28.93 -33.97
C GLN A 193 -15.79 -29.68 -34.89
N ASN A 194 -16.93 -29.07 -35.22
CA ASN A 194 -17.92 -29.67 -36.11
C ASN A 194 -17.39 -29.87 -37.54
N VAL A 195 -16.61 -28.92 -38.06
CA VAL A 195 -15.95 -29.04 -39.37
C VAL A 195 -14.95 -30.19 -39.36
N LYS A 196 -14.07 -30.27 -38.35
CA LYS A 196 -13.10 -31.36 -38.19
C LYS A 196 -13.76 -32.73 -38.10
N GLN A 197 -14.88 -32.84 -37.38
CA GLN A 197 -15.63 -34.09 -37.27
C GLN A 197 -16.31 -34.47 -38.59
N THR A 198 -16.80 -33.50 -39.36
CA THR A 198 -17.43 -33.74 -40.67
C THR A 198 -16.42 -34.21 -41.71
N GLU A 199 -15.23 -33.60 -41.73
CA GLU A 199 -14.14 -34.00 -42.61
C GLU A 199 -13.69 -35.43 -42.31
N LYS A 200 -13.50 -35.78 -41.03
CA LYS A 200 -13.18 -37.14 -40.59
C LYS A 200 -14.24 -38.15 -41.07
N LYS A 201 -15.53 -37.86 -40.88
CA LYS A 201 -16.63 -38.73 -41.33
C LYS A 201 -16.63 -38.92 -42.86
N SER A 202 -16.34 -37.88 -43.63
CA SER A 202 -16.24 -37.97 -45.10
C SER A 202 -15.07 -38.85 -45.54
N VAL A 203 -13.91 -38.72 -44.89
CA VAL A 203 -12.74 -39.57 -45.16
C VAL A 203 -13.03 -41.03 -44.83
N ASP A 204 -13.64 -41.30 -43.67
CA ASP A 204 -14.00 -42.66 -43.25
C ASP A 204 -15.01 -43.30 -44.22
N ALA A 205 -16.01 -42.54 -44.68
CA ALA A 205 -16.98 -43.00 -45.67
C ALA A 205 -16.36 -43.29 -47.04
N LEU A 206 -15.37 -42.49 -47.47
CA LEU A 206 -14.59 -42.73 -48.70
C LEU A 206 -13.73 -43.99 -48.60
N LEU A 207 -13.10 -44.22 -47.45
CA LEU A 207 -12.33 -45.43 -47.18
C LEU A 207 -13.22 -46.67 -47.21
N GLN A 208 -14.39 -46.63 -46.58
CA GLN A 208 -15.35 -47.75 -46.63
C GLN A 208 -15.84 -48.04 -48.05
N ARG A 209 -16.14 -47.01 -48.86
CA ARG A 209 -16.55 -47.20 -50.26
C ARG A 209 -15.45 -47.86 -51.10
N LYS A 210 -14.19 -47.45 -50.93
CA LYS A 210 -13.04 -48.07 -51.61
C LYS A 210 -12.84 -49.53 -51.18
N ALA A 211 -13.08 -49.86 -49.92
CA ALA A 211 -12.94 -51.22 -49.42
C ALA A 211 -14.03 -52.18 -49.96
N LEU A 212 -15.20 -51.67 -50.33
CA LEU A 212 -16.31 -52.45 -50.90
C LEU A 212 -16.23 -52.63 -52.43
N SER A 213 -15.34 -51.90 -53.12
CA SER A 213 -15.17 -51.94 -54.58
C SER A 213 -14.01 -52.84 -55.07
N VAL A 214 -13.41 -53.62 -54.17
CA VAL A 214 -12.34 -54.61 -54.42
C VAL A 214 -12.89 -56.00 -54.15
#